data_AF-A0A7Y0TL11-F1
#
_entry.id   AF-A0A7Y0TL11-F1
#
_cell.length_a   1.000
_cell.length_b   1.000
_cell.length_c   1.000
_cell.angle_alpha   90.00
_cell.angle_beta   90.00
_cell.angle_gamma   90.00
#
_symmetry.space_group_name_H-M   'P 1'
#
loop_
_entity.id
_entity.type
_entity.pdbx_description
1 polymer ?
#
loop_
_entity_poly.entity_id
_entity_poly.type
_entity_poly.pdbx_seq_one_letter_code
_entity_poly.pdbx_strand_id
1 'polypeptide(L)'
;AENISGARIVISNEGSHTPHGLYPMANNGTLINILPPFHFNNVLKGQTDCMDLQYAFVVGDACDGGFRVPMDILKKTLDLVSATYP
;
A
#
# COMPACT_ATOMS: atom_id res chain seq x y z
N ALA A 1 -16.10 -5.70 -14.69
CA ALA A 1 -16.55 -5.90 -13.31
C ALA A 1 -15.45 -5.43 -12.39
N GLU A 2 -15.74 -4.51 -11.47
CA GLU A 2 -14.79 -4.08 -10.44
C GLU A 2 -14.84 -5.10 -9.31
N ASN A 3 -13.75 -5.81 -9.04
CA ASN A 3 -13.67 -6.84 -8.00
C ASN A 3 -12.34 -6.71 -7.25
N ILE A 4 -12.42 -6.53 -5.93
CA ILE A 4 -11.28 -6.45 -5.01
C ILE A 4 -11.16 -7.71 -4.14
N SER A 5 -12.15 -8.59 -4.16
CA SER A 5 -12.16 -9.82 -3.36
C SER A 5 -11.06 -10.78 -3.81
N GLY A 6 -10.19 -11.17 -2.88
CA GLY A 6 -9.03 -12.02 -3.12
C GLY A 6 -7.83 -11.29 -3.76
N ALA A 7 -7.79 -9.96 -3.75
CA ALA A 7 -6.63 -9.22 -4.26
C ALA A 7 -5.38 -9.54 -3.43
N ARG A 8 -4.29 -9.97 -4.09
CA ARG A 8 -2.99 -10.20 -3.43
C ARG A 8 -2.26 -8.91 -3.09
N ILE A 9 -2.47 -7.86 -3.87
CA ILE A 9 -1.84 -6.56 -3.68
C ILE A 9 -2.93 -5.50 -3.73
N VAL A 10 -3.02 -4.68 -2.69
CA VAL A 10 -3.85 -3.47 -2.67
C VAL A 10 -2.92 -2.28 -2.54
N ILE A 11 -3.06 -1.32 -3.45
CA ILE A 11 -2.31 -0.06 -3.42
C ILE A 11 -3.29 1.04 -3.07
N SER A 12 -2.96 1.86 -2.08
CA SER A 12 -3.83 2.95 -1.64
C SER A 12 -3.06 4.26 -1.49
N ASN A 13 -3.71 5.36 -1.82
CA ASN A 13 -3.28 6.68 -1.37
C ASN A 13 -3.70 6.85 0.07
N GLU A 14 -2.78 7.28 0.94
CA GLU A 14 -3.04 7.41 2.37
C GLU A 14 -4.34 8.15 2.67
N GLY A 15 -5.09 7.63 3.64
CA GLY A 15 -6.36 8.20 4.06
C GLY A 15 -7.25 7.22 4.83
N SER A 16 -8.33 7.75 5.39
CA SER A 16 -9.27 7.05 6.29
C SER A 16 -9.94 5.83 5.67
N HIS A 17 -10.02 5.74 4.35
CA HIS A 17 -10.67 4.61 3.66
C HIS A 17 -9.73 3.45 3.35
N THR A 18 -8.41 3.62 3.50
CA THR A 18 -7.41 2.57 3.27
C THR A 18 -7.71 1.26 4.02
N PRO A 19 -8.15 1.28 5.30
CA PRO A 19 -8.46 0.06 6.04
C PRO A 19 -9.55 -0.81 5.40
N HIS A 20 -10.48 -0.23 4.64
CA HIS A 20 -11.54 -1.01 4.00
C HIS A 20 -11.01 -1.99 2.94
N GLY A 21 -9.85 -1.67 2.35
CA GLY A 21 -9.17 -2.55 1.39
C GLY A 21 -8.55 -3.80 2.04
N LEU A 22 -8.33 -3.80 3.36
CA LEU A 22 -7.71 -4.92 4.07
C LEU A 22 -8.63 -6.15 4.18
N TYR A 23 -9.93 -5.93 4.33
CA TYR A 23 -10.91 -7.00 4.54
C TYR A 23 -11.14 -7.91 3.32
N PRO A 24 -11.21 -7.40 2.07
CA PRO A 24 -11.38 -8.26 0.89
C PRO A 24 -10.05 -8.85 0.37
N MET A 25 -8.90 -8.51 0.94
CA MET A 25 -7.61 -9.01 0.47
C MET A 25 -7.48 -10.53 0.62
N ALA A 26 -6.68 -11.13 -0.25
CA ALA A 26 -6.25 -12.51 -0.06
C ALA A 26 -5.44 -12.65 1.24
N ASN A 27 -5.49 -13.84 1.85
CA ASN A 27 -4.61 -14.20 2.96
C ASN A 27 -3.15 -13.92 2.57
N ASN A 28 -2.38 -13.35 3.50
CA ASN A 28 -0.98 -12.95 3.28
C ASN A 28 -0.79 -11.94 2.12
N GLY A 29 -1.85 -11.25 1.70
CA GLY A 29 -1.78 -10.15 0.75
C GLY A 29 -0.96 -8.98 1.28
N THR A 30 -0.51 -8.09 0.38
CA THR A 30 0.29 -6.90 0.72
C THR A 30 -0.52 -5.62 0.51
N LEU A 31 -0.58 -4.79 1.54
CA LEU A 31 -0.96 -3.38 1.40
C LEU A 31 0.30 -2.57 1.03
N ILE A 32 0.24 -1.83 -0.08
CA ILE A 32 1.22 -0.78 -0.42
C ILE A 32 0.57 0.58 -0.16
N ASN A 33 1.01 1.28 0.88
CA ASN A 33 0.50 2.60 1.23
C ASN A 33 1.35 3.72 0.59
N ILE A 34 0.73 4.60 -0.18
CA ILE A 34 1.39 5.77 -0.76
C ILE A 34 1.25 6.92 0.23
N LEU A 35 2.37 7.39 0.76
CA LEU A 35 2.45 8.41 1.79
C LEU A 35 2.90 9.76 1.20
N PRO A 36 2.27 10.88 1.57
CA PRO A 36 2.81 12.21 1.27
C PRO A 36 4.15 12.45 2.01
N PRO A 37 5.10 13.21 1.43
CA PRO A 37 6.41 13.48 2.04
C PRO A 37 6.37 14.34 3.30
N PHE A 38 5.29 15.10 3.49
CA PHE A 38 5.09 16.00 4.63
C PHE A 38 4.19 15.41 5.72
N HIS A 39 3.74 14.17 5.56
CA HIS A 39 2.89 13.49 6.54
C HIS A 39 3.15 11.98 6.53
N PHE A 40 4.34 11.59 7.00
CA PHE A 40 4.70 10.19 7.16
C PHE A 40 3.98 9.59 8.37
N ASN A 41 3.12 8.60 8.13
CA ASN A 41 2.48 7.81 9.17
C ASN A 41 2.40 6.33 8.76
N ASN A 42 2.63 5.44 9.71
CA ASN A 42 2.60 3.98 9.50
C ASN A 42 1.50 3.33 10.37
N VAL A 43 0.37 4.02 10.53
CA VAL A 43 -0.70 3.60 11.46
C VAL A 43 -1.25 2.21 11.13
N LEU A 44 -1.19 1.81 9.86
CA LEU A 44 -1.71 0.52 9.40
C LEU A 44 -0.74 -0.65 9.57
N LYS A 45 0.54 -0.41 9.87
CA LYS A 45 1.51 -1.50 10.05
C LYS A 45 1.10 -2.46 11.17
N GLY A 46 0.70 -1.92 12.32
CA GLY A 46 0.23 -2.74 13.43
C GLY A 46 -1.05 -3.52 13.09
N GLN A 47 -1.96 -2.90 12.33
CA GLN A 47 -3.17 -3.56 11.88
C GLN A 47 -2.89 -4.70 10.89
N THR A 48 -2.00 -4.48 9.90
CA THR A 48 -1.61 -5.53 8.95
C THR A 48 -0.90 -6.69 9.65
N ASP A 49 -0.06 -6.40 10.65
CA ASP A 49 0.61 -7.45 11.44
C ASP A 49 -0.40 -8.31 12.20
N CYS A 50 -1.40 -7.69 12.83
CA CYS A 50 -2.46 -8.43 13.53
C CYS A 50 -3.35 -9.27 12.60
N MET A 51 -3.35 -8.98 11.30
CA MET A 51 -4.17 -9.66 10.29
C MET A 51 -3.37 -10.66 9.44
N ASP A 52 -2.09 -10.94 9.78
CA ASP A 52 -1.17 -11.76 8.98
C ASP A 52 -1.01 -11.26 7.53
N LEU A 53 -1.19 -9.95 7.32
CA LEU A 53 -0.99 -9.25 6.05
C LEU A 53 0.41 -8.64 5.98
N GLN A 54 0.92 -8.47 4.77
CA GLN A 54 2.18 -7.80 4.51
C GLN A 54 1.96 -6.29 4.32
N TYR A 55 2.99 -5.51 4.63
CA TYR A 55 2.95 -4.06 4.54
C TYR A 55 4.17 -3.51 3.83
N ALA A 56 3.93 -2.65 2.84
CA ALA A 56 4.93 -1.85 2.18
C ALA A 56 4.41 -0.41 2.03
N PHE A 57 5.33 0.52 1.75
CA PHE A 57 4.96 1.90 1.52
C PHE A 57 5.87 2.54 0.48
N VAL A 58 5.38 3.62 -0.12
CA VAL A 58 6.16 4.51 -0.98
C VAL A 58 5.89 5.93 -0.51
N VAL A 59 6.93 6.73 -0.32
CA VAL A 59 6.79 8.15 -0.03
C VAL A 59 6.87 8.91 -1.35
N GLY A 60 5.91 9.81 -1.57
CA GLY A 60 5.87 10.68 -2.74
C GLY A 60 6.89 11.82 -2.68
N ASP A 61 7.15 12.44 -3.83
CA ASP A 61 7.98 13.63 -3.93
C ASP A 61 7.11 14.89 -3.84
N ALA A 62 7.55 15.89 -3.08
CA ALA A 62 6.80 17.13 -2.95
C ALA A 62 6.74 17.86 -4.30
N CYS A 63 5.58 18.41 -4.64
CA CYS A 63 5.41 19.25 -5.82
C CYS A 63 4.42 20.37 -5.54
N ASP A 64 4.31 21.33 -6.46
CA ASP A 64 3.29 22.37 -6.37
C ASP A 64 1.90 21.73 -6.27
N GLY A 65 1.15 22.12 -5.25
CA GLY A 65 -0.21 21.62 -4.98
C GLY A 65 -0.28 20.25 -4.30
N GLY A 66 0.83 19.63 -3.89
CA GLY A 66 0.81 18.38 -3.12
C GLY A 66 2.06 17.53 -3.30
N PHE A 67 1.88 16.32 -3.81
CA PHE A 67 2.97 15.39 -4.07
C PHE A 67 2.71 14.54 -5.31
N ARG A 68 3.78 13.96 -5.85
CA ARG A 68 3.73 13.00 -6.96
C ARG A 68 4.26 11.66 -6.52
N VAL A 69 3.70 10.60 -7.08
CA VAL A 69 4.17 9.23 -6.84
C VAL A 69 5.36 8.95 -7.75
N PRO A 70 6.55 8.64 -7.22
CA PRO A 70 7.69 8.25 -8.04
C PRO A 70 7.45 6.86 -8.64
N MET A 71 7.00 6.80 -9.89
CA MET A 71 6.57 5.56 -10.55
C MET A 71 7.66 4.49 -10.61
N ASP A 72 8.93 4.87 -10.77
CA ASP A 72 10.07 3.95 -10.76
C ASP A 72 10.27 3.30 -9.39
N ILE A 73 10.03 4.06 -8.31
CA ILE A 73 10.10 3.55 -6.94
C ILE A 73 8.91 2.64 -6.67
N LEU A 74 7.69 3.03 -7.07
CA LEU A 74 6.51 2.18 -6.95
C LEU A 74 6.70 0.85 -7.68
N LYS A 75 7.27 0.87 -8.89
CA LYS A 75 7.60 -0.34 -9.65
C LYS A 75 8.60 -1.23 -8.90
N LYS A 76 9.69 -0.66 -8.39
CA LYS A 76 10.67 -1.44 -7.59
C LYS A 76 10.05 -2.02 -6.32
N THR A 77 9.17 -1.29 -5.64
CA THR A 77 8.43 -1.79 -4.48
C THR A 77 7.51 -2.94 -4.88
N LEU A 78 6.82 -2.83 -6.02
CA LEU A 78 6.02 -3.93 -6.57
C LEU A 78 6.88 -5.15 -6.88
N ASP A 79 8.05 -4.98 -7.50
CA ASP A 79 8.96 -6.09 -7.80
C ASP A 79 9.41 -6.81 -6.51
N LEU A 80 9.72 -6.07 -5.44
CA LEU A 80 10.06 -6.62 -4.13
C LEU A 80 8.89 -7.40 -3.49
N VAL A 81 7.70 -6.83 -3.53
CA VAL A 81 6.47 -7.46 -3.01
C VAL A 81 6.14 -8.72 -3.81
N SER A 82 6.19 -8.65 -5.14
CA SER A 82 5.91 -9.78 -6.02
C SER A 82 6.89 -10.93 -5.84
N ALA A 83 8.17 -10.64 -5.55
CA ALA A 83 9.18 -11.65 -5.23
C ALA A 83 8.90 -12.42 -3.92
N THR A 84 8.00 -11.92 -3.07
CA THR A 84 7.62 -12.57 -1.81
C THR A 84 6.53 -13.64 -2.02
N TYR A 85 5.87 -13.63 -3.18
CA TYR A 85 4.87 -14.63 -3.53
C TYR A 85 5.50 -15.77 -4.37
N PRO A 86 5.23 -17.05 -4.05
CA PRO A 86 5.59 -18.17 -4.90
C PRO A 86 4.73 -18.24 -6.17
#